data_AF-A0A653TVX7-F1
#
_entry.id   AF-A0A653TVX7-F1
#
_cell.length_a   1.000
_cell.length_b   1.000
_cell.length_c   1.000
_cell.angle_alpha   90.00
_cell.angle_beta   90.00
_cell.angle_gamma   90.00
#
_symmetry.space_group_name_H-M   'P 1'
#
loop_
_entity.id
_entity.type
_entity.pdbx_description
1 polymer ?
#
loop_
_entity_poly.entity_id
_entity_poly.type
_entity_poly.pdbx_seq_one_letter_code
_entity_poly.pdbx_strand_id
1 'polypeptide(L)'
;MTWNAGGMPLDATSVGQRVVVRYAVGGTGPSGGPAMSDVIGRVRAVDAAAVTLERRDGRTQVVALADVVTWKPVPDRPLRRRRAGDVDPADLTRITSRGWPAIESVALGDWELRTSGRFTGRANSVAVHGDPGLPFGDALDRVRAFYASHDSPALAQVVVGSSGERAFAGAGWIPMTGYHGGAVVLVADLDPAYDADPDARIAATADDDWLVNYGRVNDPVAARAVLEGPDTVGFVSIGTPAVAIGRVVVTGEWAGIACVEVSPEHRRQGLARRIVETSLAWAVEHGADKAYLQTMRSNHAALALYKPYGFADHHDYRYLEPGSTDSAQ
;
A
#
# COMPACT_ATOMS: atom_id res chain seq x y z
N MET A 1 32.62 -11.02 8.80
CA MET A 1 33.60 -10.65 7.75
C MET A 1 33.10 -9.37 7.12
N THR A 2 33.75 -8.24 7.41
CA THR A 2 33.42 -6.91 6.88
C THR A 2 34.10 -6.73 5.53
N TRP A 3 33.31 -6.55 4.47
CA TRP A 3 33.85 -6.24 3.15
C TRP A 3 34.31 -4.78 3.11
N ASN A 4 35.60 -4.55 2.85
CA ASN A 4 36.22 -3.22 2.78
C ASN A 4 36.61 -2.91 1.34
N ALA A 5 35.75 -2.16 0.64
CA ALA A 5 36.12 -1.40 -0.54
C ALA A 5 36.05 0.10 -0.18
N GLY A 6 37.02 0.59 0.60
CA GLY A 6 37.28 2.04 0.83
C GLY A 6 36.16 2.90 1.43
N GLY A 7 35.00 2.34 1.76
CA GLY A 7 33.85 3.01 2.39
C GLY A 7 33.28 2.17 3.54
N MET A 8 32.34 2.74 4.31
CA MET A 8 31.67 2.03 5.42
C MET A 8 31.19 0.63 4.99
N PRO A 9 31.29 -0.38 5.87
CA PRO A 9 30.73 -1.70 5.58
C PRO A 9 29.21 -1.62 5.45
N LEU A 10 28.63 -2.29 4.45
CA LEU A 10 27.19 -2.50 4.38
C LEU A 10 26.84 -3.63 5.34
N ASP A 11 26.37 -3.27 6.53
CA ASP A 11 26.09 -4.19 7.63
C ASP A 11 24.81 -3.79 8.39
N ALA A 12 24.55 -4.44 9.54
CA ALA A 12 23.38 -4.18 10.37
C ALA A 12 23.24 -2.71 10.81
N THR A 13 24.33 -1.93 10.87
CA THR A 13 24.27 -0.48 11.20
C THR A 13 23.69 0.37 10.07
N SER A 14 23.64 -0.18 8.86
CA SER A 14 23.04 0.48 7.69
C SER A 14 21.51 0.35 7.65
N VAL A 15 20.92 -0.51 8.50
CA VAL A 15 19.45 -0.70 8.56
C VAL A 15 18.75 0.63 8.84
N GLY A 16 17.71 0.90 8.07
CA GLY A 16 16.98 2.16 8.09
C GLY A 16 17.58 3.25 7.19
N GLN A 17 18.83 3.14 6.71
CA GLN A 17 19.41 4.13 5.82
C GLN A 17 18.90 3.98 4.38
N ARG A 18 18.72 5.10 3.68
CA ARG A 18 18.49 5.08 2.23
C ARG A 18 19.84 5.03 1.52
N VAL A 19 20.01 4.03 0.66
CA VAL A 19 21.27 3.78 -0.05
C VAL A 19 21.03 3.57 -1.54
N VAL A 20 22.09 3.76 -2.33
CA VAL A 20 22.20 3.19 -3.67
C VAL A 20 23.22 2.06 -3.62
N VAL A 21 22.86 0.89 -4.14
CA VAL A 21 23.72 -0.28 -4.28
C VAL A 21 23.88 -0.58 -5.77
N ARG A 22 25.12 -0.58 -6.23
CA ARG A 22 25.51 -1.07 -7.54
C ARG A 22 25.97 -2.52 -7.40
N TYR A 23 25.45 -3.40 -8.23
CA TYR A 23 25.74 -4.83 -8.17
C TYR A 23 25.85 -5.46 -9.56
N ALA A 24 26.62 -6.54 -9.65
CA ALA A 24 26.75 -7.34 -10.86
C ALA A 24 25.49 -8.20 -11.09
N VAL A 25 25.06 -8.32 -12.34
CA VAL A 25 23.90 -9.14 -12.74
C VAL A 25 24.28 -10.33 -13.63
N GLY A 26 25.58 -10.59 -13.78
CA GLY A 26 26.14 -11.62 -14.65
C GLY A 26 26.11 -11.23 -16.13
N GLY A 27 27.08 -11.73 -16.90
CA GLY A 27 27.22 -11.42 -18.32
C GLY A 27 28.02 -10.15 -18.62
N THR A 28 27.97 -9.70 -19.87
CA THR A 28 28.74 -8.56 -20.37
C THR A 28 27.81 -7.38 -20.66
N GLY A 29 28.12 -6.23 -20.08
CA GLY A 29 27.38 -4.99 -20.30
C GLY A 29 27.72 -4.32 -21.65
N PRO A 30 27.02 -3.23 -22.00
CA PRO A 30 27.16 -2.56 -23.28
C PRO A 30 28.57 -2.01 -23.58
N SER A 31 29.37 -1.78 -22.53
CA SER A 31 30.75 -1.28 -22.62
C SER A 31 31.81 -2.39 -22.72
N GLY A 32 31.42 -3.66 -22.76
CA GLY A 32 32.33 -4.81 -22.77
C GLY A 32 32.85 -5.24 -21.38
N GLY A 33 32.52 -4.51 -20.31
CA GLY A 33 32.75 -4.93 -18.93
C GLY A 33 31.62 -5.82 -18.37
N PRO A 34 31.66 -6.24 -17.09
CA PRO A 34 30.57 -7.01 -16.50
C PRO A 34 29.25 -6.22 -16.54
N ALA A 35 28.14 -6.92 -16.76
CA ALA A 35 26.83 -6.29 -16.70
C ALA A 35 26.52 -5.89 -15.25
N MET A 36 26.12 -4.64 -15.07
CA MET A 36 25.82 -4.04 -13.76
C MET A 36 24.40 -3.49 -13.73
N SER A 37 23.82 -3.47 -12.54
CA SER A 37 22.56 -2.80 -12.25
C SER A 37 22.71 -1.94 -10.99
N ASP A 38 21.78 -1.01 -10.81
CA ASP A 38 21.70 -0.13 -9.65
C ASP A 38 20.33 -0.27 -9.00
N VAL A 39 20.31 -0.39 -7.68
CA VAL A 39 19.08 -0.33 -6.87
C VAL A 39 19.20 0.76 -5.84
N ILE A 40 18.15 1.58 -5.72
CA ILE A 40 18.01 2.60 -4.69
C ILE A 40 16.87 2.18 -3.78
N GLY A 41 17.13 2.15 -2.48
CA GLY A 41 16.13 1.74 -1.50
C GLY A 41 16.58 1.98 -0.06
N ARG A 42 15.65 1.79 0.89
CA ARG A 42 15.94 1.79 2.32
C ARG A 42 16.39 0.39 2.74
N VAL A 43 17.50 0.29 3.46
CA VAL A 43 18.00 -0.99 3.97
C VAL A 43 17.02 -1.52 5.03
N ARG A 44 16.42 -2.67 4.77
CA ARG A 44 15.51 -3.36 5.70
C ARG A 44 16.22 -4.42 6.52
N ALA A 45 17.15 -5.14 5.91
CA ALA A 45 17.96 -6.12 6.60
C ALA A 45 19.32 -6.27 5.91
N VAL A 46 20.33 -6.64 6.68
CA VAL A 46 21.61 -7.12 6.17
C VAL A 46 21.98 -8.35 6.98
N ASP A 47 22.26 -9.46 6.28
CA ASP A 47 22.78 -10.68 6.89
C ASP A 47 24.17 -11.01 6.33
N ALA A 48 24.68 -12.22 6.60
CA ALA A 48 26.00 -12.62 6.15
C ALA A 48 26.13 -12.79 4.62
N ALA A 49 25.02 -12.95 3.90
CA ALA A 49 24.98 -13.27 2.48
C ALA A 49 24.40 -12.15 1.62
N ALA A 50 23.46 -11.35 2.14
CA ALA A 50 22.71 -10.39 1.35
C ALA A 50 22.34 -9.10 2.09
N VAL A 51 22.03 -8.08 1.29
CA VAL A 51 21.32 -6.87 1.70
C VAL A 51 19.92 -6.87 1.11
N THR A 52 18.94 -6.52 1.93
CA THR A 52 17.52 -6.41 1.56
C THR A 52 17.12 -4.95 1.55
N LEU A 53 16.68 -4.45 0.40
CA LEU A 53 16.35 -3.04 0.15
C LEU A 53 14.87 -2.89 -0.19
N GLU A 54 14.16 -2.00 0.51
CA GLU A 54 12.83 -1.56 0.11
C GLU A 54 12.91 -0.40 -0.88
N ARG A 55 12.29 -0.56 -2.04
CA ARG A 55 12.23 0.44 -3.09
C ARG A 55 11.11 1.45 -2.81
N ARG A 56 11.10 2.56 -3.55
CA ARG A 56 10.10 3.63 -3.39
C ARG A 56 8.64 3.19 -3.53
N ASP A 57 8.37 2.08 -4.21
CA ASP A 57 7.04 1.51 -4.41
C ASP A 57 6.68 0.46 -3.33
N GLY A 58 7.55 0.27 -2.33
CA GLY A 58 7.42 -0.72 -1.27
C GLY A 58 7.84 -2.13 -1.66
N ARG A 59 8.31 -2.39 -2.89
CA ARG A 59 8.86 -3.70 -3.24
C ARG A 59 10.22 -3.90 -2.60
N THR A 60 10.46 -5.13 -2.15
CA THR A 60 11.76 -5.55 -1.64
C THR A 60 12.63 -6.11 -2.76
N GLN A 61 13.91 -5.70 -2.77
CA GLN A 61 14.96 -6.24 -3.61
C GLN A 61 16.06 -6.82 -2.71
N VAL A 62 16.38 -8.10 -2.90
CA VAL A 62 17.52 -8.74 -2.26
C VAL A 62 18.71 -8.69 -3.22
N VAL A 63 19.87 -8.29 -2.73
CA VAL A 63 21.14 -8.27 -3.47
C VAL A 63 22.16 -9.05 -2.67
N ALA A 64 22.77 -10.07 -3.28
CA ALA A 64 23.84 -10.82 -2.65
C ALA A 64 25.05 -9.90 -2.41
N LEU A 65 25.62 -9.93 -1.21
CA LEU A 65 26.78 -9.09 -0.85
C LEU A 65 28.00 -9.40 -1.72
N ALA A 66 28.12 -10.64 -2.22
CA ALA A 66 29.17 -11.04 -3.16
C ALA A 66 29.05 -10.34 -4.53
N ASP A 67 27.85 -9.90 -4.92
CA ASP A 67 27.61 -9.19 -6.17
C ASP A 67 27.71 -7.67 -6.02
N VAL A 68 27.76 -7.15 -4.78
CA VAL A 68 27.84 -5.71 -4.50
C VAL A 68 29.20 -5.18 -4.94
N VAL A 69 29.19 -4.24 -5.88
CA VAL A 69 30.40 -3.60 -6.40
C VAL A 69 30.72 -2.32 -5.62
N THR A 70 29.70 -1.49 -5.37
CA THR A 70 29.82 -0.28 -4.57
C THR A 70 28.46 0.09 -4.02
N TRP A 71 28.45 0.79 -2.89
CA TRP A 71 27.25 1.41 -2.36
C TRP A 71 27.58 2.77 -1.76
N LYS A 72 26.56 3.60 -1.57
CA LYS A 72 26.68 4.82 -0.77
C LYS A 72 25.33 5.23 -0.16
N PRO A 73 25.34 5.88 1.01
CA PRO A 73 24.15 6.55 1.53
C PRO A 73 23.72 7.65 0.58
N VAL A 74 22.41 7.85 0.48
CA VAL A 74 21.78 8.93 -0.26
C VAL A 74 20.79 9.66 0.65
N PRO A 75 20.43 10.92 0.36
CA PRO A 75 19.45 11.64 1.17
C PRO A 75 18.14 10.84 1.32
N ASP A 76 17.57 10.86 2.52
CA ASP A 76 16.28 10.20 2.82
C ASP A 76 15.18 10.71 1.90
N ARG A 77 15.12 12.04 1.69
CA ARG A 77 14.22 12.67 0.73
C ARG A 77 14.97 13.07 -0.54
N PRO A 78 14.53 12.63 -1.74
CA PRO A 78 15.13 13.05 -2.99
C PRO A 78 14.91 14.55 -3.23
N LEU A 79 15.95 15.24 -3.74
CA LEU A 79 15.88 16.67 -4.07
C LEU A 79 14.83 16.99 -5.15
N ARG A 80 14.56 16.04 -6.03
CA ARG A 80 13.51 16.11 -7.05
C ARG A 80 12.61 14.89 -6.91
N ARG A 81 11.39 15.12 -6.44
CA ARG A 81 10.35 14.09 -6.31
C ARG A 81 9.34 14.20 -7.46
N ARG A 82 8.88 13.04 -7.97
CA ARG A 82 7.63 12.96 -8.76
C ARG A 82 6.51 13.42 -7.84
N ARG A 83 5.59 14.29 -8.28
CA ARG A 83 4.48 14.68 -7.41
C ARG A 83 3.53 13.52 -7.23
N ALA A 84 2.82 13.49 -6.10
CA ALA A 84 1.82 12.46 -5.83
C ALA A 84 0.76 12.35 -6.93
N GLY A 85 0.29 13.49 -7.46
CA GLY A 85 -0.69 13.53 -8.55
C GLY A 85 -0.15 13.14 -9.93
N ASP A 86 1.18 13.06 -10.10
CA ASP A 86 1.79 12.64 -11.37
C ASP A 86 1.98 11.12 -11.45
N VAL A 87 1.62 10.36 -10.40
CA VAL A 87 1.75 8.91 -10.37
C VAL A 87 0.69 8.24 -11.24
N ASP A 88 1.06 7.17 -11.94
CA ASP A 88 0.09 6.46 -12.77
C ASP A 88 -0.91 5.71 -11.86
N PRO A 89 -2.21 5.72 -12.15
CA PRO A 89 -3.19 4.98 -11.37
C PRO A 89 -2.84 3.50 -11.17
N ALA A 90 -2.27 2.83 -12.16
CA ALA A 90 -1.86 1.43 -12.03
C ALA A 90 -0.70 1.26 -11.05
N ASP A 91 0.29 2.16 -11.08
CA ASP A 91 1.40 2.19 -10.12
C ASP A 91 0.87 2.39 -8.69
N LEU A 92 0.00 3.39 -8.51
CA LEU A 92 -0.55 3.73 -7.20
C LEU A 92 -1.44 2.61 -6.66
N THR A 93 -2.23 1.94 -7.50
CA THR A 93 -3.10 0.84 -7.05
C THR A 93 -2.26 -0.29 -6.43
N ARG A 94 -1.08 -0.62 -6.98
CA ARG A 94 -0.16 -1.63 -6.38
C ARG A 94 0.36 -1.20 -5.01
N ILE A 95 0.67 0.08 -4.85
CA ILE A 95 1.10 0.65 -3.56
C ILE A 95 -0.05 0.54 -2.55
N THR A 96 -1.28 0.87 -2.97
CA THR A 96 -2.45 0.76 -2.09
C THR A 96 -2.80 -0.68 -1.73
N SER A 97 -2.55 -1.67 -2.61
CA SER A 97 -2.68 -3.10 -2.29
C SER A 97 -1.72 -3.51 -1.18
N ARG A 98 -0.45 -3.09 -1.24
CA ARG A 98 0.55 -3.38 -0.19
C ARG A 98 0.23 -2.72 1.15
N GLY A 99 -0.40 -1.55 1.14
CA GLY A 99 -0.85 -0.89 2.37
C GLY A 99 -2.09 -1.54 3.02
N TRP A 100 -2.73 -2.47 2.31
CA TRP A 100 -3.88 -3.24 2.77
C TRP A 100 -3.76 -4.70 2.26
N PRO A 101 -2.73 -5.43 2.71
CA PRO A 101 -2.36 -6.71 2.13
C PRO A 101 -3.42 -7.77 2.41
N ALA A 102 -3.57 -8.71 1.49
CA ALA A 102 -4.40 -9.88 1.72
C ALA A 102 -3.60 -10.98 2.42
N ILE A 103 -4.29 -11.76 3.26
CA ILE A 103 -3.76 -12.95 3.95
C ILE A 103 -3.13 -13.92 2.93
N GLU A 104 -3.80 -14.09 1.79
CA GLU A 104 -3.26 -14.81 0.65
C GLU A 104 -3.32 -13.91 -0.59
N SER A 105 -2.18 -13.85 -1.30
CA SER A 105 -2.04 -13.12 -2.56
C SER A 105 -1.28 -13.97 -3.59
N VAL A 106 -1.83 -14.08 -4.80
CA VAL A 106 -1.22 -14.81 -5.93
C VAL A 106 -1.05 -13.87 -7.12
N ALA A 107 0.16 -13.78 -7.64
CA ALA A 107 0.45 -12.97 -8.83
C ALA A 107 -0.11 -13.63 -10.10
N LEU A 108 -0.71 -12.83 -10.97
CA LEU A 108 -1.13 -13.20 -12.32
C LEU A 108 -0.62 -12.13 -13.30
N GLY A 109 0.62 -12.29 -13.77
CA GLY A 109 1.34 -11.21 -14.44
C GLY A 109 1.42 -9.98 -13.55
N ASP A 110 0.89 -8.86 -14.03
CA ASP A 110 0.78 -7.65 -13.23
C ASP A 110 -0.42 -7.64 -12.25
N TRP A 111 -1.40 -8.52 -12.43
CA TRP A 111 -2.57 -8.60 -11.55
C TRP A 111 -2.22 -9.31 -10.24
N GLU A 112 -3.05 -9.08 -9.23
CA GLU A 112 -2.92 -9.71 -7.91
C GLU A 112 -4.26 -10.31 -7.49
N LEU A 113 -4.34 -11.64 -7.37
CA LEU A 113 -5.50 -12.35 -6.84
C LEU A 113 -5.41 -12.36 -5.32
N ARG A 114 -6.44 -11.86 -4.63
CA ARG A 114 -6.40 -11.61 -3.17
C ARG A 114 -7.59 -12.23 -2.46
N THR A 115 -7.33 -12.88 -1.33
CA THR A 115 -8.38 -13.39 -0.42
C THR A 115 -7.97 -13.23 1.05
N SER A 116 -8.95 -12.91 1.91
CA SER A 116 -8.78 -12.65 3.35
C SER A 116 -10.09 -12.82 4.11
N GLY A 117 -10.81 -13.92 3.88
CA GLY A 117 -12.02 -14.25 4.64
C GLY A 117 -13.14 -13.21 4.55
N ARG A 118 -13.21 -12.42 3.47
CA ARG A 118 -14.25 -11.42 3.17
C ARG A 118 -14.31 -10.22 4.12
N PHE A 119 -13.25 -9.94 4.88
CA PHE A 119 -13.17 -8.74 5.74
C PHE A 119 -13.35 -7.42 4.96
N THR A 120 -12.82 -7.34 3.73
CA THR A 120 -12.85 -6.11 2.92
C THR A 120 -12.59 -6.40 1.44
N GLY A 121 -13.24 -5.65 0.54
CA GLY A 121 -13.01 -5.76 -0.89
C GLY A 121 -11.55 -5.51 -1.30
N ARG A 122 -10.83 -4.64 -0.58
CA ARG A 122 -9.40 -4.34 -0.86
C ARG A 122 -8.48 -5.54 -0.66
N ALA A 123 -8.89 -6.55 0.09
CA ALA A 123 -8.13 -7.78 0.31
C ALA A 123 -8.88 -9.03 -0.17
N ASN A 124 -10.02 -8.87 -0.86
CA ASN A 124 -10.89 -9.96 -1.32
C ASN A 124 -11.41 -9.68 -2.74
N SER A 125 -10.52 -9.29 -3.65
CA SER A 125 -10.81 -9.04 -5.06
C SER A 125 -9.52 -9.11 -5.88
N VAL A 126 -9.63 -9.45 -7.16
CA VAL A 126 -8.49 -9.32 -8.07
C VAL A 126 -8.18 -7.84 -8.23
N ALA A 127 -6.95 -7.47 -7.91
CA ALA A 127 -6.42 -6.14 -8.17
C ALA A 127 -5.93 -6.10 -9.62
N VAL A 128 -6.67 -5.39 -10.47
CA VAL A 128 -6.39 -5.30 -11.90
C VAL A 128 -5.36 -4.19 -12.13
N HIS A 129 -4.09 -4.53 -12.02
CA HIS A 129 -2.97 -3.64 -12.33
C HIS A 129 -2.39 -4.02 -13.68
N GLY A 130 -2.18 -3.08 -14.62
CA GLY A 130 -1.41 -3.39 -15.83
C GLY A 130 -1.88 -4.62 -16.62
N ASP A 131 -0.91 -5.41 -17.11
CA ASP A 131 -1.12 -6.56 -18.01
C ASP A 131 -1.03 -7.92 -17.27
N PRO A 132 -2.04 -8.80 -17.33
CA PRO A 132 -1.98 -10.12 -16.70
C PRO A 132 -0.94 -11.08 -17.32
N GLY A 133 -0.25 -10.69 -18.40
CA GLY A 133 0.79 -11.47 -19.07
C GLY A 133 0.24 -12.62 -19.91
N LEU A 134 -1.08 -12.67 -20.11
CA LEU A 134 -1.83 -13.69 -20.83
C LEU A 134 -3.02 -13.04 -21.55
N PRO A 135 -3.60 -13.69 -22.58
CA PRO A 135 -4.87 -13.27 -23.15
C PRO A 135 -5.94 -13.08 -22.05
N PHE A 136 -6.77 -12.05 -22.18
CA PHE A 136 -7.75 -11.69 -21.14
C PHE A 136 -8.70 -12.83 -20.76
N GLY A 137 -9.15 -13.64 -21.73
CA GLY A 137 -10.01 -14.79 -21.47
C GLY A 137 -9.35 -15.81 -20.54
N ASP A 138 -8.11 -16.19 -20.84
CA ASP A 138 -7.34 -17.12 -20.00
C ASP A 138 -7.10 -16.55 -18.60
N ALA A 139 -6.80 -15.24 -18.50
CA ALA A 139 -6.64 -14.56 -17.23
C ALA A 139 -7.95 -14.57 -16.41
N LEU A 140 -9.10 -14.36 -17.06
CA LEU A 140 -10.41 -14.41 -16.43
C LEU A 140 -10.75 -15.81 -15.90
N ASP A 141 -10.41 -16.85 -16.64
CA ASP A 141 -10.58 -18.24 -16.19
C ASP A 141 -9.74 -18.53 -14.94
N ARG A 142 -8.50 -18.02 -14.88
CA ARG A 142 -7.66 -18.12 -13.68
C ARG A 142 -8.26 -17.38 -12.48
N VAL A 143 -8.81 -16.19 -12.70
CA VAL A 143 -9.52 -15.42 -11.66
C VAL A 143 -10.70 -16.24 -11.12
N ARG A 144 -11.56 -16.75 -12.00
CA ARG A 144 -12.74 -17.55 -11.61
C ARG A 144 -12.34 -18.81 -10.84
N ALA A 145 -11.33 -19.54 -11.33
CA ALA A 145 -10.84 -20.76 -10.68
C ALA A 145 -10.28 -20.48 -9.28
N PHE A 146 -9.49 -19.42 -9.12
CA PHE A 146 -8.93 -19.03 -7.82
C PHE A 146 -10.02 -18.70 -6.79
N TYR A 147 -11.06 -17.96 -7.18
CA TYR A 147 -12.12 -17.59 -6.26
C TYR A 147 -13.06 -18.77 -5.95
N ALA A 148 -13.33 -19.63 -6.95
CA ALA A 148 -14.10 -20.85 -6.78
C ALA A 148 -13.41 -21.84 -5.81
N SER A 149 -12.09 -22.02 -5.89
CA SER A 149 -11.36 -22.92 -4.96
C SER A 149 -11.34 -22.43 -3.51
N HIS A 150 -11.72 -21.18 -3.27
CA HIS A 150 -11.78 -20.55 -1.94
C HIS A 150 -13.21 -20.25 -1.48
N ASP A 151 -14.22 -20.84 -2.13
CA ASP A 151 -15.64 -20.60 -1.84
C ASP A 151 -15.99 -19.11 -1.70
N SER A 152 -15.40 -18.29 -2.57
CA SER A 152 -15.46 -16.82 -2.52
C SER A 152 -15.97 -16.25 -3.85
N PRO A 153 -16.76 -15.16 -3.84
CA PRO A 153 -17.20 -14.52 -5.06
C PRO A 153 -16.00 -13.88 -5.75
N ALA A 154 -15.91 -14.06 -7.06
CA ALA A 154 -14.93 -13.35 -7.85
C ALA A 154 -15.35 -11.87 -7.94
N LEU A 155 -14.49 -10.98 -7.47
CA LEU A 155 -14.65 -9.52 -7.58
C LEU A 155 -13.41 -8.94 -8.24
N ALA A 156 -13.57 -7.91 -9.07
CA ALA A 156 -12.46 -7.23 -9.73
C ALA A 156 -12.40 -5.76 -9.32
N GLN A 157 -11.30 -5.35 -8.69
CA GLN A 157 -10.99 -3.94 -8.43
C GLN A 157 -10.35 -3.33 -9.67
N VAL A 158 -11.05 -2.43 -10.35
CA VAL A 158 -10.59 -1.77 -11.59
C VAL A 158 -10.57 -0.25 -11.43
N VAL A 159 -9.58 0.40 -12.04
CA VAL A 159 -9.57 1.87 -12.18
C VAL A 159 -10.65 2.29 -13.18
N VAL A 160 -11.44 3.29 -12.85
CA VAL A 160 -12.51 3.81 -13.72
C VAL A 160 -11.89 4.42 -14.98
N GLY A 161 -12.43 4.06 -16.15
CA GLY A 161 -11.93 4.46 -17.46
C GLY A 161 -10.72 3.66 -17.95
N SER A 162 -10.24 2.67 -17.20
CA SER A 162 -9.10 1.84 -17.60
C SER A 162 -9.46 0.83 -18.71
N SER A 163 -8.44 0.28 -19.38
CA SER A 163 -8.59 -0.87 -20.27
C SER A 163 -9.12 -2.10 -19.53
N GLY A 164 -8.70 -2.30 -18.28
CA GLY A 164 -9.18 -3.37 -17.41
C GLY A 164 -10.69 -3.29 -17.20
N GLU A 165 -11.21 -2.12 -16.82
CA GLU A 165 -12.67 -1.94 -16.66
C GLU A 165 -13.43 -2.30 -17.95
N ARG A 166 -12.96 -1.82 -19.11
CA ARG A 166 -13.59 -2.13 -20.40
C ARG A 166 -13.56 -3.61 -20.74
N ALA A 167 -12.45 -4.30 -20.44
CA ALA A 167 -12.31 -5.72 -20.72
C ALA A 167 -13.26 -6.57 -19.85
N PHE A 168 -13.32 -6.30 -18.54
CA PHE A 168 -14.25 -6.96 -17.64
C PHE A 168 -15.72 -6.67 -18.00
N ALA A 169 -16.06 -5.41 -18.31
CA ALA A 169 -17.40 -5.06 -18.79
C ALA A 169 -17.76 -5.78 -20.10
N GLY A 170 -16.82 -5.89 -21.03
CA GLY A 170 -16.98 -6.65 -22.28
C GLY A 170 -17.21 -8.15 -22.06
N ALA A 171 -16.75 -8.69 -20.92
CA ALA A 171 -17.00 -10.06 -20.49
C ALA A 171 -18.25 -10.20 -19.60
N GLY A 172 -19.12 -9.18 -19.56
CA GLY A 172 -20.40 -9.24 -18.85
C GLY A 172 -20.30 -8.99 -17.33
N TRP A 173 -19.16 -8.50 -16.83
CA TRP A 173 -19.06 -8.06 -15.44
C TRP A 173 -19.73 -6.71 -15.25
N ILE A 174 -20.41 -6.54 -14.12
CA ILE A 174 -21.19 -5.35 -13.80
C ILE A 174 -20.63 -4.64 -12.56
N PRO A 175 -20.75 -3.30 -12.45
CA PRO A 175 -20.36 -2.58 -11.25
C PRO A 175 -21.19 -2.99 -10.04
N MET A 176 -20.52 -3.26 -8.92
CA MET A 176 -21.18 -3.41 -7.63
C MET A 176 -21.85 -2.09 -7.22
N THR A 177 -23.00 -2.18 -6.56
CA THR A 177 -23.74 -1.00 -6.08
C THR A 177 -23.61 -0.81 -4.56
N GLY A 178 -23.91 0.39 -4.08
CA GLY A 178 -23.90 0.73 -2.65
C GLY A 178 -22.50 0.99 -2.07
N TYR A 179 -22.38 0.85 -0.75
CA TYR A 179 -21.16 1.15 0.03
C TYR A 179 -19.93 0.34 -0.44
N HIS A 180 -20.16 -0.79 -1.11
CA HIS A 180 -19.13 -1.70 -1.61
C HIS A 180 -18.76 -1.44 -3.07
N GLY A 181 -19.29 -0.38 -3.71
CA GLY A 181 -19.13 -0.15 -5.14
C GLY A 181 -17.76 0.38 -5.58
N GLY A 182 -17.00 1.03 -4.69
CA GLY A 182 -15.71 1.64 -5.05
C GLY A 182 -15.31 2.80 -4.15
N ALA A 183 -14.25 3.50 -4.55
CA ALA A 183 -13.78 4.69 -3.85
C ALA A 183 -13.09 5.67 -4.82
N VAL A 184 -13.05 6.94 -4.41
CA VAL A 184 -12.10 7.91 -4.93
C VAL A 184 -10.80 7.79 -4.14
N VAL A 185 -9.68 7.79 -4.85
CA VAL A 185 -8.34 7.88 -4.30
C VAL A 185 -7.92 9.35 -4.30
N LEU A 186 -7.56 9.85 -3.12
CA LEU A 186 -6.99 11.19 -2.97
C LEU A 186 -5.52 11.07 -2.60
N VAL A 187 -4.69 11.98 -3.10
CA VAL A 187 -3.25 12.01 -2.84
C VAL A 187 -2.77 13.40 -2.43
N ALA A 188 -1.68 13.44 -1.67
CA ALA A 188 -1.00 14.67 -1.28
C ALA A 188 0.53 14.47 -1.33
N ASP A 189 1.27 15.52 -1.68
CA ASP A 189 2.69 15.62 -1.37
C ASP A 189 2.83 16.07 0.09
N LEU A 190 3.65 15.37 0.89
CA LEU A 190 3.80 15.66 2.32
C LEU A 190 4.80 16.79 2.58
N ASP A 191 4.43 17.63 3.55
CA ASP A 191 5.32 18.58 4.21
C ASP A 191 6.20 17.84 5.26
N PRO A 192 7.45 18.25 5.52
CA PRO A 192 8.19 17.76 6.68
C PRO A 192 7.59 18.12 8.05
N ALA A 193 6.79 19.19 8.16
CA ALA A 193 6.35 19.72 9.45
C ALA A 193 4.88 19.40 9.74
N TYR A 194 4.64 18.30 10.45
CA TYR A 194 3.35 17.99 11.09
C TYR A 194 3.58 17.82 12.59
N ASP A 195 2.65 18.33 13.39
CA ASP A 195 2.72 18.19 14.85
C ASP A 195 1.91 16.97 15.29
N ALA A 196 2.59 15.99 15.88
CA ALA A 196 1.92 14.89 16.56
C ALA A 196 1.20 15.39 17.81
N ASP A 197 0.00 14.86 18.05
CA ASP A 197 -0.76 15.23 19.22
C ASP A 197 -0.18 14.56 20.48
N PRO A 198 0.07 15.29 21.58
CA PRO A 198 0.68 14.73 22.78
C PRO A 198 -0.20 13.72 23.51
N ASP A 199 -1.53 13.75 23.31
CA ASP A 199 -2.46 12.78 23.89
C ASP A 199 -2.65 11.55 22.99
N ALA A 200 -2.13 11.57 21.76
CA ALA A 200 -2.24 10.46 20.85
C ALA A 200 -1.20 9.37 21.15
N ARG A 201 -1.64 8.12 21.12
CA ARG A 201 -0.80 6.94 21.16
C ARG A 201 -0.75 6.30 19.78
N ILE A 202 0.41 5.77 19.40
CA ILE A 202 0.59 4.98 18.19
C ILE A 202 1.10 3.60 18.60
N ALA A 203 0.33 2.56 18.33
CA ALA A 203 0.72 1.18 18.56
C ALA A 203 1.04 0.47 17.24
N ALA A 204 1.87 -0.58 17.29
CA ALA A 204 2.17 -1.41 16.11
C ALA A 204 1.08 -2.46 15.82
N THR A 205 0.16 -2.69 16.76
CA THR A 205 -0.92 -3.69 16.68
C THR A 205 -2.27 -3.07 16.98
N ALA A 206 -3.34 -3.64 16.43
CA ALA A 206 -4.71 -3.25 16.71
C ALA A 206 -5.23 -3.97 17.96
N ASP A 207 -5.22 -3.27 19.11
CA ASP A 207 -5.85 -3.79 20.32
C ASP A 207 -7.39 -3.86 20.18
N ASP A 208 -8.04 -4.52 21.15
CA ASP A 208 -9.49 -4.73 21.11
C ASP A 208 -10.27 -3.40 21.15
N ASP A 209 -9.80 -2.40 21.89
CA ASP A 209 -10.44 -1.09 22.00
C ASP A 209 -10.42 -0.34 20.65
N TRP A 210 -9.29 -0.43 19.93
CA TRP A 210 -9.16 0.10 18.58
C TRP A 210 -10.12 -0.61 17.60
N LEU A 211 -10.21 -1.95 17.65
CA LEU A 211 -11.12 -2.71 16.76
C LEU A 211 -12.60 -2.41 17.05
N VAL A 212 -12.97 -2.27 18.33
CA VAL A 212 -14.33 -1.89 18.73
C VAL A 212 -14.71 -0.53 18.13
N ASN A 213 -13.82 0.47 18.22
CA ASN A 213 -14.04 1.78 17.62
C ASN A 213 -14.09 1.75 16.08
N TYR A 214 -13.32 0.86 15.44
CA TYR A 214 -13.37 0.71 13.98
C TYR A 214 -14.73 0.16 13.51
N GLY A 215 -15.38 -0.70 14.31
CA GLY A 215 -16.79 -1.06 14.16
C GLY A 215 -17.18 -1.81 12.87
N ARG A 216 -16.20 -2.18 12.04
CA ARG A 216 -16.39 -2.91 10.76
C ARG A 216 -15.68 -4.26 10.78
N VAL A 217 -15.71 -4.95 11.92
CA VAL A 217 -14.98 -6.19 12.18
C VAL A 217 -15.98 -7.28 12.55
N ASN A 218 -16.14 -8.28 11.67
CA ASN A 218 -16.95 -9.47 11.96
C ASN A 218 -16.10 -10.60 12.54
N ASP A 219 -14.88 -10.76 12.02
CA ASP A 219 -13.87 -11.70 12.50
C ASP A 219 -12.62 -10.90 12.89
N PRO A 220 -12.35 -10.72 14.21
CA PRO A 220 -11.17 -10.01 14.69
C PRO A 220 -9.85 -10.62 14.27
N VAL A 221 -9.77 -11.94 14.09
CA VAL A 221 -8.54 -12.63 13.69
C VAL A 221 -8.20 -12.29 12.24
N ALA A 222 -9.17 -12.46 11.32
CA ALA A 222 -9.00 -12.08 9.93
C ALA A 222 -8.77 -10.57 9.75
N ALA A 223 -9.47 -9.73 10.53
CA ALA A 223 -9.28 -8.29 10.49
C ALA A 223 -7.87 -7.87 10.92
N ARG A 224 -7.33 -8.43 12.01
CA ARG A 224 -5.96 -8.16 12.45
C ARG A 224 -4.93 -8.61 11.42
N ALA A 225 -5.08 -9.82 10.88
CA ALA A 225 -4.15 -10.34 9.87
C ALA A 225 -4.00 -9.39 8.66
N VAL A 226 -5.08 -8.72 8.26
CA VAL A 226 -5.07 -7.72 7.18
C VAL A 226 -4.60 -6.34 7.67
N LEU A 227 -5.12 -5.87 8.80
CA LEU A 227 -4.85 -4.52 9.31
C LEU A 227 -3.38 -4.37 9.74
N GLU A 228 -2.83 -5.37 10.41
CA GLU A 228 -1.45 -5.42 10.94
C GLU A 228 -0.44 -5.98 9.92
N GLY A 229 -0.93 -6.51 8.79
CA GLY A 229 -0.10 -7.17 7.79
C GLY A 229 1.03 -6.33 7.15
N PRO A 230 0.92 -4.99 6.98
CA PRO A 230 2.04 -4.22 6.45
C PRO A 230 3.23 -4.15 7.40
N ASP A 231 4.45 -4.22 6.86
CA ASP A 231 5.71 -4.15 7.63
C ASP A 231 5.87 -2.88 8.47
N THR A 232 5.30 -1.75 8.04
CA THR A 232 5.36 -0.47 8.75
C THR A 232 3.96 0.09 8.89
N VAL A 233 3.32 -0.21 10.02
CA VAL A 233 1.94 0.18 10.34
C VAL A 233 1.85 0.79 11.74
N GLY A 234 1.00 1.80 11.87
CA GLY A 234 0.68 2.47 13.13
C GLY A 234 -0.83 2.56 13.33
N PHE A 235 -1.27 2.19 14.53
CA PHE A 235 -2.64 2.31 15.02
C PHE A 235 -2.70 3.48 15.98
N VAL A 236 -3.21 4.61 15.50
CA VAL A 236 -3.32 5.86 16.26
C VAL A 236 -4.60 5.81 17.09
N SER A 237 -4.53 6.21 18.36
CA SER A 237 -5.69 6.39 19.23
C SER A 237 -5.54 7.61 20.14
N ILE A 238 -6.66 8.23 20.49
CA ILE A 238 -6.75 9.30 21.49
C ILE A 238 -7.85 8.92 22.50
N GLY A 239 -7.54 9.05 23.79
CA GLY A 239 -8.45 8.71 24.90
C GLY A 239 -8.16 7.35 25.54
N THR A 240 -8.78 7.09 26.70
CA THR A 240 -8.74 5.79 27.38
C THR A 240 -10.08 5.56 28.10
N PRO A 241 -10.99 4.72 27.56
CA PRO A 241 -10.89 4.02 26.27
C PRO A 241 -10.82 5.01 25.09
N ALA A 242 -10.31 4.54 23.95
CA ALA A 242 -10.14 5.34 22.75
C ALA A 242 -11.48 5.93 22.30
N VAL A 243 -11.49 7.23 22.03
CA VAL A 243 -12.65 7.97 21.50
C VAL A 243 -12.43 8.46 20.07
N ALA A 244 -11.19 8.35 19.59
CA ALA A 244 -10.81 8.58 18.22
C ALA A 244 -9.67 7.66 17.84
N ILE A 245 -9.73 7.13 16.63
CA ILE A 245 -8.73 6.20 16.10
C ILE A 245 -8.36 6.56 14.67
N GLY A 246 -7.21 6.07 14.23
CA GLY A 246 -6.76 6.07 12.84
C GLY A 246 -5.79 4.94 12.58
N ARG A 247 -5.61 4.59 11.31
CA ARG A 247 -4.55 3.69 10.85
C ARG A 247 -3.69 4.41 9.84
N VAL A 248 -2.39 4.30 10.01
CA VAL A 248 -1.38 4.79 9.06
C VAL A 248 -0.46 3.64 8.67
N VAL A 249 -0.13 3.55 7.40
CA VAL A 249 0.84 2.58 6.86
C VAL A 249 1.88 3.33 6.04
N VAL A 250 3.14 2.92 6.08
CA VAL A 250 4.16 3.40 5.14
C VAL A 250 4.60 2.26 4.23
N THR A 251 4.53 2.50 2.93
CA THR A 251 4.92 1.57 1.86
C THR A 251 5.85 2.30 0.90
N GLY A 252 7.16 2.06 1.00
CA GLY A 252 8.14 2.83 0.25
C GLY A 252 8.09 4.31 0.66
N GLU A 253 7.76 5.19 -0.29
CA GLU A 253 7.66 6.64 -0.05
C GLU A 253 6.22 7.12 0.27
N TRP A 254 5.25 6.20 0.34
CA TRP A 254 3.83 6.51 0.47
C TRP A 254 3.28 6.20 1.85
N ALA A 255 2.53 7.14 2.41
CA ALA A 255 1.69 6.95 3.58
C ALA A 255 0.25 6.63 3.17
N GLY A 256 -0.32 5.52 3.64
CA GLY A 256 -1.75 5.25 3.53
C GLY A 256 -2.47 5.63 4.82
N ILE A 257 -3.40 6.60 4.76
CA ILE A 257 -4.27 6.92 5.91
C ILE A 257 -5.63 6.25 5.72
N ALA A 258 -6.07 5.52 6.74
CA ALA A 258 -7.36 4.84 6.73
C ALA A 258 -7.94 4.73 8.16
N CYS A 259 -9.15 4.17 8.26
CA CYS A 259 -9.79 3.86 9.54
C CYS A 259 -9.88 5.05 10.52
N VAL A 260 -10.00 6.27 10.00
CA VAL A 260 -10.17 7.46 10.83
C VAL A 260 -11.61 7.51 11.32
N GLU A 261 -11.81 7.21 12.60
CA GLU A 261 -13.13 7.15 13.24
C GLU A 261 -13.11 7.97 14.54
N VAL A 262 -14.25 8.59 14.87
CA VAL A 262 -14.45 9.34 16.12
C VAL A 262 -15.81 8.93 16.70
N SER A 263 -15.82 8.56 17.98
CA SER A 263 -17.03 8.15 18.69
C SER A 263 -18.10 9.25 18.58
N PRO A 264 -19.38 8.90 18.36
CA PRO A 264 -20.44 9.86 18.09
C PRO A 264 -20.51 11.03 19.09
N GLU A 265 -20.33 10.75 20.38
CA GLU A 265 -20.41 11.69 21.50
C GLU A 265 -19.24 12.68 21.52
N HIS A 266 -18.13 12.35 20.85
CA HIS A 266 -16.89 13.13 20.84
C HIS A 266 -16.64 13.84 19.49
N ARG A 267 -17.61 13.79 18.57
CA ARG A 267 -17.50 14.44 17.26
C ARG A 267 -17.50 15.96 17.38
N ARG A 268 -16.96 16.61 16.34
CA ARG A 268 -16.84 18.07 16.21
C ARG A 268 -15.94 18.75 17.25
N GLN A 269 -15.12 17.97 17.96
CA GLN A 269 -14.09 18.47 18.89
C GLN A 269 -12.68 18.50 18.26
N GLY A 270 -12.57 18.34 16.94
CA GLY A 270 -11.28 18.36 16.23
C GLY A 270 -10.47 17.06 16.32
N LEU A 271 -10.97 16.00 16.97
CA LEU A 271 -10.23 14.74 17.15
C LEU A 271 -9.77 14.09 15.84
N ALA A 272 -10.60 14.08 14.79
CA ALA A 272 -10.21 13.54 13.49
C ALA A 272 -9.00 14.29 12.89
N ARG A 273 -8.92 15.61 13.11
CA ARG A 273 -7.78 16.43 12.67
C ARG A 273 -6.50 16.00 13.39
N ARG A 274 -6.58 15.84 14.72
CA ARG A 274 -5.48 15.39 15.59
C ARG A 274 -4.96 14.00 15.18
N ILE A 275 -5.86 13.07 14.86
CA ILE A 275 -5.50 11.74 14.34
C ILE A 275 -4.75 11.86 13.01
N VAL A 276 -5.22 12.70 12.08
CA VAL A 276 -4.57 12.88 10.77
C VAL A 276 -3.19 13.53 10.92
N GLU A 277 -3.06 14.61 11.69
CA GLU A 277 -1.77 15.27 11.95
C GLU A 277 -0.76 14.32 12.58
N THR A 278 -1.19 13.57 13.60
CA THR A 278 -0.36 12.53 14.23
C THR A 278 0.06 11.44 13.25
N SER A 279 -0.86 10.99 12.40
CA SER A 279 -0.57 9.99 11.36
C SER A 279 0.44 10.51 10.34
N LEU A 280 0.31 11.76 9.92
CA LEU A 280 1.22 12.40 8.95
C LEU A 280 2.60 12.63 9.55
N ALA A 281 2.68 13.11 10.79
CA ALA A 281 3.95 13.27 11.52
C ALA A 281 4.69 11.93 11.60
N TRP A 282 4.00 10.88 12.07
CA TRP A 282 4.55 9.53 12.14
C TRP A 282 5.00 9.02 10.76
N ALA A 283 4.20 9.21 9.72
CA ALA A 283 4.57 8.76 8.39
C ALA A 283 5.83 9.44 7.83
N VAL A 284 5.99 10.74 8.09
CA VAL A 284 7.19 11.50 7.72
C VAL A 284 8.44 10.95 8.41
N GLU A 285 8.35 10.66 9.70
CA GLU A 285 9.44 10.02 10.47
C GLU A 285 9.81 8.64 9.90
N HIS A 286 8.84 7.92 9.34
CA HIS A 286 9.04 6.62 8.69
C HIS A 286 9.42 6.73 7.21
N GLY A 287 9.71 7.94 6.73
CA GLY A 287 10.31 8.17 5.41
C GLY A 287 9.30 8.41 4.29
N ALA A 288 8.00 8.56 4.59
CA ALA A 288 7.02 8.96 3.60
C ALA A 288 7.23 10.42 3.16
N ASP A 289 7.03 10.67 1.87
CA ASP A 289 7.01 12.01 1.28
C ASP A 289 5.71 12.30 0.50
N LYS A 290 4.83 11.30 0.38
CA LYS A 290 3.50 11.38 -0.22
C LYS A 290 2.51 10.62 0.65
N ALA A 291 1.23 10.96 0.53
CA ALA A 291 0.16 10.22 1.15
C ALA A 291 -0.97 9.93 0.19
N TYR A 292 -1.69 8.85 0.46
CA TYR A 292 -2.96 8.52 -0.17
C TYR A 292 -4.01 8.17 0.88
N LEU A 293 -5.27 8.31 0.49
CA LEU A 293 -6.41 7.74 1.18
C LEU A 293 -7.48 7.31 0.18
N GLN A 294 -8.36 6.42 0.62
CA GLN A 294 -9.44 5.88 -0.20
C GLN A 294 -10.75 6.06 0.54
N THR A 295 -11.69 6.81 -0.05
CA THR A 295 -13.00 7.06 0.55
C THR A 295 -14.07 7.12 -0.54
N MET A 296 -15.34 7.00 -0.16
CA MET A 296 -16.43 7.18 -1.12
C MET A 296 -16.59 8.66 -1.47
N ARG A 297 -16.96 8.97 -2.72
CA ARG A 297 -17.29 10.35 -3.15
C ARG A 297 -18.41 10.98 -2.32
N SER A 298 -19.34 10.18 -1.80
CA SER A 298 -20.43 10.63 -0.92
C SER A 298 -19.98 10.96 0.51
N ASN A 299 -18.76 10.58 0.91
CA ASN A 299 -18.22 10.89 2.23
C ASN A 299 -17.66 12.32 2.27
N HIS A 300 -18.55 13.30 2.15
CA HIS A 300 -18.20 14.72 2.14
C HIS A 300 -17.46 15.17 3.40
N ALA A 301 -17.74 14.54 4.55
CA ALA A 301 -17.04 14.82 5.80
C ALA A 301 -15.55 14.44 5.72
N ALA A 302 -15.23 13.25 5.19
CA ALA A 302 -13.85 12.84 4.95
C ALA A 302 -13.17 13.75 3.93
N LEU A 303 -13.80 14.03 2.78
CA LEU A 303 -13.23 14.91 1.76
C LEU A 303 -12.90 16.31 2.31
N ALA A 304 -13.78 16.87 3.14
CA ALA A 304 -13.55 18.15 3.81
C ALA A 304 -12.43 18.08 4.86
N LEU A 305 -12.31 16.97 5.60
CA LEU A 305 -11.24 16.76 6.59
C LEU A 305 -9.85 16.78 5.96
N TYR A 306 -9.68 16.16 4.79
CA TYR A 306 -8.36 15.96 4.20
C TYR A 306 -7.90 17.10 3.29
N LYS A 307 -8.83 17.89 2.73
CA LYS A 307 -8.52 19.00 1.83
C LYS A 307 -7.46 20.00 2.35
N PRO A 308 -7.45 20.41 3.64
CA PRO A 308 -6.45 21.34 4.16
C PRO A 308 -5.00 20.81 4.11
N TYR A 309 -4.80 19.50 4.05
CA TYR A 309 -3.47 18.87 3.96
C TYR A 309 -3.01 18.66 2.51
N GLY A 310 -3.68 19.29 1.53
CA GLY A 310 -3.31 19.20 0.13
C GLY A 310 -3.78 17.93 -0.59
N PHE A 311 -4.65 17.12 0.04
CA PHE A 311 -5.24 15.97 -0.63
C PHE A 311 -6.13 16.43 -1.78
N ALA A 312 -5.86 15.90 -2.97
CA ALA A 312 -6.60 16.15 -4.20
C ALA A 312 -7.00 14.82 -4.86
N ASP A 313 -8.10 14.84 -5.61
CA ASP A 313 -8.57 13.70 -6.40
C ASP A 313 -7.48 13.23 -7.37
N HIS A 314 -7.21 11.92 -7.37
CA HIS A 314 -6.27 11.29 -8.30
C HIS A 314 -6.99 10.42 -9.33
N HIS A 315 -7.80 9.46 -8.86
CA HIS A 315 -8.58 8.57 -9.71
C HIS A 315 -9.68 7.90 -8.89
N ASP A 316 -10.64 7.30 -9.57
CA ASP A 316 -11.61 6.40 -8.95
C ASP A 316 -11.25 4.96 -9.28
N TYR A 317 -11.56 4.06 -8.37
CA TYR A 317 -11.70 2.64 -8.67
C TYR A 317 -13.10 2.16 -8.29
N ARG A 318 -13.52 1.06 -8.91
CA ARG A 318 -14.75 0.36 -8.56
C ARG A 318 -14.53 -1.14 -8.49
N TYR A 319 -15.44 -1.81 -7.80
CA TYR A 319 -15.51 -3.26 -7.83
C TYR A 319 -16.52 -3.70 -8.88
N LEU A 320 -16.12 -4.65 -9.71
CA LEU A 320 -16.99 -5.36 -10.64
C LEU A 320 -17.24 -6.77 -10.12
N GLU A 321 -18.42 -7.30 -10.40
CA GLU A 321 -18.82 -8.68 -10.13
C GLU A 321 -19.36 -9.33 -11.41
N PRO A 322 -19.32 -10.68 -11.54
CA PRO A 322 -19.94 -11.38 -12.66
C PRO A 322 -21.43 -11.01 -12.79
N GLY A 323 -21.87 -10.66 -13.99
CA GLY A 323 -23.30 -10.47 -14.27
C GLY A 323 -24.07 -11.79 -14.12
N SER A 324 -25.36 -11.71 -13.80
CA SER A 324 -26.26 -12.86 -13.52
C SER A 324 -26.39 -13.90 -14.65
N THR A 325 -25.70 -13.74 -15.78
CA THR A 325 -25.67 -14.66 -16.91
C THR A 325 -24.59 -15.75 -16.81
N ASP A 326 -23.70 -15.73 -15.81
CA ASP A 326 -22.66 -16.76 -15.63
C ASP A 326 -23.15 -18.06 -14.94
N SER A 327 -24.45 -18.18 -14.63
CA SER A 327 -25.04 -19.38 -14.02
C SER A 327 -25.37 -20.51 -15.01
N ALA A 328 -24.87 -20.46 -16.25
CA ALA A 328 -25.15 -21.48 -17.26
C ALA A 328 -24.01 -21.63 -18.27
N GLN A 329 -23.03 -22.47 -17.92
CA GLN A 329 -22.45 -23.49 -18.81
C GLN A 329 -21.65 -24.50 -18.00
#